data_AF-A0A9D0NWI3-F1
#
_entry.id   AF-A0A9D0NWI3-F1
#
_cell.length_a   1.000
_cell.length_b   1.000
_cell.length_c   1.000
_cell.angle_alpha   90.00
_cell.angle_beta   90.00
_cell.angle_gamma   90.00
#
_symmetry.space_group_name_H-M   'P 1'
#
loop_
_entity.id
_entity.type
_entity.pdbx_description
1 polymer ?
#
loop_
_entity_poly.entity_id
_entity_poly.type
_entity_poly.pdbx_seq_one_letter_code
_entity_poly.pdbx_strand_id
1 'polypeptide(L)'
;MPRLQSWIKKAPRVGAFFVLALWLAPAAADSCTAPSATEQVKVRYVTDGDTVILADERKIRLIGINTPELARDDKPAQPLAIRARDRLRQLLFRHGNRVRLGYGEDRKDRYGRTLANLWTPDGENLGAELLREGLGWMIAIPPNIHFLPCYQGAEQSARKAGAGVWKHPAYTVKQSRDLGLRTTGFQRVQGRVLRVNHGGGATWINLEGRFAIRIPDADIKYFPSRPQNNWVGRILEVRGW
;
A
#
# COMPACT_ATOMS: atom_id res chain seq x y z
N MET A 1 -25.36 52.81 -52.06
CA MET A 1 -25.28 52.62 -50.59
C MET A 1 -25.44 51.13 -50.29
N PRO A 2 -24.71 50.55 -49.33
CA PRO A 2 -23.38 49.95 -49.48
C PRO A 2 -23.39 48.40 -49.52
N ARG A 3 -22.23 47.82 -49.89
CA ARG A 3 -21.39 46.85 -49.15
C ARG A 3 -20.96 45.60 -49.94
N LEU A 4 -19.70 45.20 -49.67
CA LEU A 4 -19.05 43.87 -49.85
C LEU A 4 -18.54 43.60 -51.28
N GLN A 5 -17.37 43.01 -51.51
CA GLN A 5 -16.39 42.35 -50.64
C GLN A 5 -15.03 42.23 -51.35
N SER A 6 -14.02 41.90 -50.54
CA SER A 6 -12.63 41.49 -50.84
C SER A 6 -12.51 40.40 -51.93
N TRP A 7 -11.34 40.05 -52.47
CA TRP A 7 -10.35 39.06 -51.99
C TRP A 7 -9.20 39.10 -53.03
N ILE A 8 -7.91 39.15 -52.72
CA ILE A 8 -7.04 38.03 -52.32
C ILE A 8 -5.69 38.65 -51.87
N LYS A 9 -5.20 38.31 -50.67
CA LYS A 9 -3.78 38.48 -50.31
C LYS A 9 -3.25 37.24 -49.57
N LYS A 10 -2.29 36.59 -50.24
CA LYS A 10 -1.08 35.89 -49.76
C LYS A 10 -1.17 35.01 -48.51
N ALA A 11 -0.86 33.72 -48.69
CA ALA A 11 -0.65 32.74 -47.63
C ALA A 11 0.56 33.07 -46.73
N PRO A 12 0.49 32.86 -45.40
CA PRO A 12 1.65 32.91 -44.54
C PRO A 12 2.30 31.52 -44.42
N ARG A 13 3.62 31.49 -44.56
CA ARG A 13 4.48 30.37 -44.20
C ARG A 13 4.62 30.35 -42.68
N VAL A 14 3.92 29.45 -41.99
CA VAL A 14 4.23 29.12 -40.59
C VAL A 14 4.27 27.61 -40.49
N GLY A 15 5.49 27.06 -40.55
CA GLY A 15 5.73 25.66 -40.22
C GLY A 15 5.49 25.45 -38.73
N ALA A 16 4.55 24.58 -38.40
CA ALA A 16 4.34 24.15 -37.03
C ALA A 16 5.42 23.12 -36.66
N PHE A 17 6.45 23.58 -35.95
CA PHE A 17 7.35 22.70 -35.19
C PHE A 17 6.56 22.15 -34.00
N PHE A 18 5.99 20.95 -34.12
CA PHE A 18 5.50 20.21 -32.95
C PHE A 18 6.71 19.64 -32.21
N VAL A 19 7.28 20.42 -31.29
CA VAL A 19 8.16 19.86 -30.27
C VAL A 19 7.27 19.08 -29.31
N LEU A 20 7.19 17.76 -29.52
CA LEU A 20 6.62 16.83 -28.57
C LEU A 20 7.52 16.85 -27.33
N ALA A 21 7.27 17.79 -26.43
CA ALA A 21 7.90 17.79 -25.11
C ALA A 21 7.36 16.56 -24.37
N LEU A 22 8.07 15.44 -24.45
CA LEU A 22 7.94 14.36 -23.48
C LEU A 22 8.25 15.00 -22.13
N TRP A 23 7.20 15.30 -21.36
CA TRP A 23 7.34 15.46 -19.93
C TRP A 23 7.74 14.09 -19.39
N LEU A 24 9.05 13.83 -19.37
CA LEU A 24 9.64 12.85 -18.48
C LEU A 24 9.32 13.36 -17.08
N ALA A 25 8.17 12.94 -16.55
CA ALA A 25 7.95 13.02 -15.12
C ALA A 25 9.20 12.41 -14.48
N PRO A 26 9.82 13.08 -13.49
CA PRO A 26 10.91 12.46 -12.77
C PRO A 26 10.39 11.10 -12.29
N ALA A 27 10.99 10.02 -12.79
CA ALA A 27 10.76 8.71 -12.23
C ALA A 27 11.02 8.89 -10.74
N ALA A 28 9.98 8.74 -9.91
CA ALA A 28 10.14 8.77 -8.47
C ALA A 28 11.22 7.73 -8.18
N ALA A 29 12.43 8.20 -7.87
CA ALA A 29 13.61 7.36 -7.79
C ALA A 29 13.29 6.13 -6.93
N ASP A 30 13.71 4.96 -7.42
CA ASP A 30 13.36 3.62 -6.91
C ASP A 30 13.58 3.49 -5.40
N SER A 31 12.59 3.93 -4.63
CA SER A 31 12.56 3.87 -3.17
C SER A 31 12.36 2.45 -2.64
N CYS A 32 12.21 1.47 -3.55
CA CYS A 32 12.19 0.05 -3.24
C CYS A 32 13.54 -0.63 -3.45
N THR A 33 14.64 0.11 -3.64
CA THR A 33 15.96 -0.52 -3.80
C THR A 33 16.35 -1.30 -2.55
N ALA A 34 16.95 -2.47 -2.74
CA ALA A 34 17.45 -3.28 -1.63
C ALA A 34 18.55 -2.51 -0.87
N PRO A 35 18.56 -2.54 0.48
CA PRO A 35 19.65 -1.94 1.24
C PRO A 35 20.97 -2.66 0.95
N SER A 36 22.10 -2.02 1.24
CA SER A 36 23.42 -2.64 1.05
C SER A 36 23.59 -3.89 1.94
N ALA A 37 23.06 -3.84 3.16
CA ALA A 37 23.04 -4.98 4.08
C ALA A 37 21.81 -5.86 3.83
N THR A 38 21.98 -6.91 3.02
CA THR A 38 20.97 -7.96 2.82
C THR A 38 21.57 -9.34 3.01
N GLU A 39 20.78 -10.27 3.52
CA GLU A 39 21.13 -11.68 3.61
C GLU A 39 20.60 -12.45 2.40
N GLN A 40 21.43 -13.25 1.73
CA GLN A 40 20.96 -14.15 0.68
C GLN A 40 20.41 -15.43 1.28
N VAL A 41 19.17 -15.76 0.97
CA VAL A 41 18.47 -16.93 1.52
C VAL A 41 17.69 -17.67 0.45
N LYS A 42 17.27 -18.89 0.76
CA LYS A 42 16.37 -19.68 -0.08
C LYS A 42 15.02 -19.86 0.60
N VAL A 43 13.95 -19.57 -0.13
CA VAL A 43 12.58 -19.85 0.32
C VAL A 43 12.26 -21.33 0.09
N ARG A 44 11.77 -22.00 1.14
CA ARG A 44 11.27 -23.36 1.09
C ARG A 44 9.80 -23.41 0.67
N TYR A 45 8.99 -22.54 1.28
CA TYR A 45 7.53 -22.58 1.13
C TYR A 45 6.90 -21.20 1.28
N VAL A 46 5.77 -20.97 0.60
CA VAL A 46 4.95 -19.75 0.75
C VAL A 46 3.69 -20.13 1.50
N THR A 47 3.55 -19.63 2.72
CA THR A 47 2.42 -19.94 3.61
C THR A 47 1.18 -19.16 3.20
N ASP A 48 1.34 -17.86 2.97
CA ASP A 48 0.29 -16.95 2.50
C ASP A 48 0.91 -15.84 1.62
N GLY A 49 0.09 -14.95 1.06
CA GLY A 49 0.51 -13.87 0.16
C GLY A 49 1.57 -12.91 0.73
N ASP A 50 1.78 -12.90 2.04
CA ASP A 50 2.77 -12.06 2.70
C ASP A 50 3.66 -12.80 3.72
N THR A 51 3.62 -14.13 3.71
CA THR A 51 4.37 -14.96 4.66
C THR A 51 5.06 -16.13 3.98
N VAL A 52 6.37 -16.26 4.17
CA VAL A 52 7.19 -17.36 3.63
C VAL A 52 7.93 -18.11 4.73
N ILE A 53 8.35 -19.34 4.44
CA ILE A 53 9.23 -20.16 5.28
C ILE A 53 10.52 -20.37 4.50
N LEU A 54 11.65 -20.05 5.11
CA LEU A 54 12.98 -20.26 4.54
C LEU A 54 13.41 -21.72 4.64
N ALA A 55 14.47 -22.09 3.90
CA ALA A 55 15.07 -23.41 3.97
C ALA A 55 15.66 -23.77 5.35
N ASP A 56 15.93 -22.76 6.18
CA ASP A 56 16.36 -22.92 7.58
C ASP A 56 15.20 -22.77 8.58
N GLU A 57 13.96 -22.98 8.12
CA GLU A 57 12.72 -22.95 8.92
C GLU A 57 12.32 -21.60 9.52
N ARG A 58 13.07 -20.52 9.27
CA ARG A 58 12.63 -19.18 9.67
C ARG A 58 11.34 -18.80 8.94
N LYS A 59 10.32 -18.44 9.72
CA LYS A 59 9.07 -17.83 9.23
C LYS A 59 9.28 -16.34 9.02
N ILE A 60 9.12 -15.86 7.79
CA ILE A 60 9.28 -14.45 7.43
C ILE A 60 7.91 -13.84 7.14
N ARG A 61 7.57 -12.75 7.82
CA ARG A 61 6.42 -11.89 7.53
C ARG A 61 6.90 -10.66 6.78
N LEU A 62 6.34 -10.44 5.59
CA LEU A 62 6.68 -9.28 4.78
C LEU A 62 6.27 -8.00 5.50
N ILE A 63 7.21 -7.07 5.65
CA ILE A 63 6.97 -5.76 6.25
C ILE A 63 6.13 -4.91 5.31
N GLY A 64 5.23 -4.11 5.87
CA GLY A 64 4.57 -3.02 5.17
C GLY A 64 3.44 -3.42 4.23
N ILE A 65 3.09 -4.70 4.15
CA ILE A 65 1.99 -5.20 3.31
C ILE A 65 1.06 -6.12 4.10
N ASN A 66 -0.20 -6.18 3.70
CA ASN A 66 -1.20 -7.12 4.16
C ASN A 66 -1.90 -7.76 2.96
N THR A 67 -1.82 -9.07 2.80
CA THR A 67 -2.58 -9.77 1.75
C THR A 67 -3.89 -10.34 2.32
N PRO A 68 -4.89 -10.60 1.48
CA PRO A 68 -6.04 -11.40 1.90
C PRO A 68 -5.60 -12.75 2.47
N GLU A 69 -6.21 -13.14 3.59
CA GLU A 69 -5.81 -14.34 4.33
C GLU A 69 -6.34 -15.62 3.66
N LEU A 70 -5.52 -16.67 3.62
CA LEU A 70 -5.95 -18.02 3.22
C LEU A 70 -6.90 -18.66 4.23
N ALA A 71 -7.50 -19.77 3.81
CA ALA A 71 -8.36 -20.56 4.69
C ALA A 71 -7.56 -21.04 5.90
N ARG A 72 -8.12 -20.85 7.09
CA ARG A 72 -7.53 -21.29 8.35
C ARG A 72 -8.63 -21.66 9.33
N ASP A 73 -8.43 -22.78 10.01
CA ASP A 73 -9.40 -23.33 10.97
C ASP A 73 -10.77 -23.50 10.28
N ASP A 74 -11.82 -22.86 10.80
CA ASP A 74 -13.18 -22.85 10.27
C ASP A 74 -13.46 -21.70 9.28
N LYS A 75 -12.46 -20.85 8.98
CA LYS A 75 -12.63 -19.67 8.13
C LYS A 75 -12.24 -19.97 6.68
N PRO A 76 -13.12 -19.66 5.70
CA PRO A 76 -12.78 -19.81 4.29
C PRO A 76 -11.70 -18.80 3.88
N ALA A 77 -11.00 -19.11 2.79
CA ALA A 77 -10.03 -18.19 2.20
C ALA A 77 -10.73 -16.89 1.79
N GLN A 78 -10.09 -15.77 2.07
CA GLN A 78 -10.56 -14.47 1.61
C GLN A 78 -10.39 -14.36 0.08
N PRO A 79 -11.24 -13.59 -0.61
CA PRO A 79 -11.08 -13.37 -2.04
C PRO A 79 -9.66 -12.91 -2.43
N LEU A 80 -9.12 -13.44 -3.51
CA LEU A 80 -7.74 -13.15 -3.98
C LEU A 80 -6.60 -13.69 -3.08
N ALA A 81 -6.85 -14.32 -1.94
CA ALA A 81 -5.80 -14.88 -1.08
C ALA A 81 -4.92 -15.91 -1.83
N ILE A 82 -5.55 -16.86 -2.50
CA ILE A 82 -4.87 -17.88 -3.33
C ILE A 82 -4.04 -17.20 -4.43
N ARG A 83 -4.59 -16.16 -5.07
CA ARG A 83 -3.90 -15.42 -6.13
C ARG A 83 -2.67 -14.68 -5.59
N ALA A 84 -2.76 -14.06 -4.42
CA ALA A 84 -1.63 -13.39 -3.76
C ALA A 84 -0.50 -14.39 -3.45
N ARG A 85 -0.83 -15.53 -2.82
CA ARG A 85 0.12 -16.61 -2.54
C ARG A 85 0.77 -17.13 -3.82
N ASP A 86 -0.02 -17.46 -4.83
CA ASP A 86 0.49 -18.07 -6.06
C ASP A 86 1.33 -17.10 -6.88
N ARG A 87 1.00 -15.80 -6.84
CA ARG A 87 1.85 -14.77 -7.44
C ARG A 87 3.21 -14.68 -6.74
N LEU A 88 3.23 -14.67 -5.41
CA LEU A 88 4.49 -14.69 -4.66
C LEU A 88 5.32 -15.94 -4.97
N ARG A 89 4.68 -17.12 -5.04
CA ARG A 89 5.34 -18.38 -5.48
C ARG A 89 5.93 -18.26 -6.87
N GLN A 90 5.21 -17.67 -7.82
CA GLN A 90 5.68 -17.50 -9.19
C GLN A 90 6.89 -16.57 -9.26
N LEU A 91 6.87 -15.44 -8.54
CA LEU A 91 8.00 -14.51 -8.45
C LEU A 91 9.24 -15.20 -7.88
N LEU A 92 9.08 -15.97 -6.81
CA LEU A 92 10.17 -16.74 -6.20
C LEU A 92 10.73 -17.82 -7.14
N PHE A 93 9.85 -18.56 -7.81
CA PHE A 93 10.24 -19.69 -8.67
C PHE A 93 11.15 -19.25 -9.83
N ARG A 94 10.89 -18.09 -10.43
CA ARG A 94 11.70 -17.52 -11.53
C ARG A 94 13.18 -17.35 -11.16
N HIS A 95 13.49 -17.21 -9.87
CA HIS A 95 14.85 -17.03 -9.36
C HIS A 95 15.33 -18.25 -8.55
N GLY A 96 14.76 -19.43 -8.80
CA GLY A 96 15.14 -20.67 -8.09
C GLY A 96 14.88 -20.59 -6.58
N ASN A 97 13.87 -19.82 -6.17
CA ASN A 97 13.50 -19.49 -4.79
C ASN A 97 14.60 -18.76 -4.00
N ARG A 98 15.59 -18.16 -4.67
CA ARG A 98 16.61 -17.33 -4.02
C ARG A 98 16.12 -15.91 -3.88
N VAL A 99 16.34 -15.31 -2.71
CA VAL A 99 15.98 -13.91 -2.42
C VAL A 99 17.04 -13.24 -1.55
N ARG A 100 17.05 -11.92 -1.59
CA ARG A 100 17.76 -11.07 -0.64
C ARG A 100 16.78 -10.61 0.42
N LEU A 101 17.14 -10.78 1.68
CA LEU A 101 16.33 -10.44 2.84
C LEU A 101 16.91 -9.19 3.50
N GLY A 102 16.10 -8.15 3.61
CA GLY A 102 16.40 -6.91 4.33
C GLY A 102 15.51 -6.80 5.55
N TYR A 103 16.12 -6.78 6.73
CA TYR A 103 15.39 -6.84 7.99
C TYR A 103 14.80 -5.51 8.39
N GLY A 104 13.68 -5.57 9.12
CA GLY A 104 13.19 -4.44 9.88
C GLY A 104 14.13 -4.07 11.04
N GLU A 105 13.95 -2.85 11.54
CA GLU A 105 14.48 -2.40 12.83
C GLU A 105 13.99 -3.35 13.93
N ASP A 106 12.66 -3.52 14.04
CA ASP A 106 12.09 -4.62 14.81
C ASP A 106 12.21 -5.92 14.02
N ARG A 107 12.96 -6.87 14.60
CA ARG A 107 13.27 -8.16 13.95
C ARG A 107 12.14 -9.17 14.02
N LYS A 108 11.25 -9.05 14.99
CA LYS A 108 10.23 -10.05 15.31
C LYS A 108 8.89 -9.38 15.55
N ASP A 109 7.82 -10.03 15.10
CA ASP A 109 6.48 -9.66 15.53
C ASP A 109 6.07 -10.39 16.82
N ARG A 110 4.89 -10.03 17.35
CA ARG A 110 4.29 -10.65 18.56
C ARG A 110 4.03 -12.15 18.43
N TYR A 111 4.13 -12.74 17.24
CA TYR A 111 3.94 -14.16 16.97
C TYR A 111 5.26 -14.90 16.74
N GLY A 112 6.40 -14.22 16.91
CA GLY A 112 7.74 -14.78 16.72
C GLY A 112 8.20 -14.90 15.26
N ARG A 113 7.43 -14.39 14.30
CA ARG A 113 7.85 -14.35 12.89
C ARG A 113 8.91 -13.29 12.70
N THR A 114 9.89 -13.58 11.86
CA THR A 114 10.92 -12.61 11.46
C THR A 114 10.30 -11.57 10.52
N LEU A 115 10.51 -10.30 10.80
CA LEU A 115 10.04 -9.18 9.98
C LEU A 115 11.13 -8.80 8.98
N ALA A 116 10.81 -8.91 7.69
CA ALA A 116 11.73 -8.53 6.63
C ALA A 116 11.01 -8.14 5.33
N ASN A 117 11.69 -7.36 4.50
CA ASN A 117 11.37 -7.17 3.10
C ASN A 117 12.18 -8.17 2.25
N LEU A 118 11.63 -8.58 1.11
CA LEU A 118 12.28 -9.54 0.20
C LEU A 118 12.49 -8.92 -1.18
N TRP A 119 13.65 -9.19 -1.74
CA TRP A 119 14.00 -8.84 -3.11
C TRP A 119 14.42 -10.07 -3.91
N THR A 120 14.11 -10.09 -5.20
CA THR A 120 14.74 -11.02 -6.14
C THR A 120 16.25 -10.74 -6.23
N PRO A 121 17.05 -11.69 -6.75
CA PRO A 121 18.48 -11.44 -7.02
C PRO A 121 18.71 -10.22 -7.92
N ASP A 122 17.76 -9.93 -8.81
CA ASP A 122 17.83 -8.83 -9.78
C ASP A 122 17.36 -7.48 -9.19
N GLY A 123 16.96 -7.47 -7.91
CA GLY A 123 16.64 -6.25 -7.17
C GLY A 123 15.17 -5.85 -7.14
N GLU A 124 14.25 -6.70 -7.61
CA GLU A 124 12.81 -6.44 -7.56
C GLU A 124 12.26 -6.67 -6.15
N ASN A 125 11.62 -5.67 -5.54
CA ASN A 125 10.96 -5.80 -4.24
C ASN A 125 9.62 -6.56 -4.36
N LEU A 126 9.56 -7.76 -3.76
CA LEU A 126 8.41 -8.66 -3.90
C LEU A 126 7.12 -8.08 -3.29
N GLY A 127 7.23 -7.36 -2.17
CA GLY A 127 6.07 -6.72 -1.54
C GLY A 127 5.49 -5.60 -2.40
N ALA A 128 6.36 -4.79 -3.02
CA ALA A 128 5.93 -3.75 -3.95
C ALA A 128 5.23 -4.32 -5.18
N GLU A 129 5.72 -5.43 -5.72
CA GLU A 129 5.11 -6.08 -6.89
C GLU A 129 3.70 -6.60 -6.57
N LEU A 130 3.51 -7.25 -5.41
CA LEU A 130 2.18 -7.67 -4.97
C LEU A 130 1.22 -6.48 -4.80
N LEU A 131 1.71 -5.36 -4.25
CA LEU A 131 0.90 -4.14 -4.13
C LEU A 131 0.55 -3.52 -5.48
N ARG A 132 1.50 -3.50 -6.43
CA ARG A 132 1.33 -2.97 -7.79
C ARG A 132 0.27 -3.75 -8.58
N GLU A 133 0.14 -5.05 -8.31
CA GLU A 133 -0.90 -5.90 -8.87
C GLU A 133 -2.24 -5.86 -8.10
N GLY A 134 -2.29 -5.12 -6.99
CA GLY A 134 -3.47 -5.02 -6.13
C GLY A 134 -3.76 -6.31 -5.37
N LEU A 135 -2.75 -7.10 -5.02
CA LEU A 135 -2.88 -8.37 -4.29
C LEU A 135 -2.80 -8.21 -2.77
N GLY A 136 -2.84 -6.97 -2.29
CA GLY A 136 -2.87 -6.64 -0.87
C GLY A 136 -2.99 -5.13 -0.66
N TRP A 137 -2.91 -4.74 0.61
CA TRP A 137 -2.85 -3.35 1.05
C TRP A 137 -1.50 -3.06 1.66
N MET A 138 -0.99 -1.86 1.44
CA MET A 138 0.11 -1.35 2.22
C MET A 138 -0.38 -1.06 3.63
N ILE A 139 0.42 -1.42 4.63
CA ILE A 139 0.17 -1.11 6.04
C ILE A 139 1.41 -0.43 6.63
N ALA A 140 1.21 0.46 7.60
CA ALA A 140 2.30 1.09 8.34
C ALA A 140 2.32 0.54 9.77
N ILE A 141 3.37 -0.22 10.11
CA ILE A 141 3.62 -0.69 11.47
C ILE A 141 5.00 -0.17 11.88
N PRO A 142 5.06 0.91 12.66
CA PRO A 142 6.32 1.44 13.16
C PRO A 142 7.04 0.44 14.11
N PRO A 143 8.38 0.48 14.19
CA PRO A 143 9.29 1.39 13.48
C PRO A 143 9.59 0.99 12.03
N ASN A 144 9.09 -0.15 11.56
CA ASN A 144 9.39 -0.75 10.26
C ASN A 144 8.66 -0.07 9.08
N ILE A 145 8.93 1.21 8.83
CA ILE A 145 8.24 2.04 7.82
C ILE A 145 9.15 2.59 6.71
N HIS A 146 10.40 2.13 6.62
CA HIS A 146 11.39 2.65 5.66
C HIS A 146 10.90 2.65 4.20
N PHE A 147 10.22 1.58 3.77
CA PHE A 147 9.76 1.41 2.38
C PHE A 147 8.34 1.94 2.13
N LEU A 148 7.72 2.62 3.10
CA LEU A 148 6.33 3.09 3.00
C LEU A 148 6.08 3.99 1.77
N PRO A 149 6.96 4.95 1.41
CA PRO A 149 6.77 5.77 0.22
C PRO A 149 6.72 4.96 -1.08
N CYS A 150 7.59 3.95 -1.20
CA CYS A 150 7.60 3.08 -2.37
C CYS A 150 6.29 2.27 -2.48
N TYR A 151 5.89 1.65 -1.36
CA TYR A 151 4.66 0.88 -1.29
C TYR A 151 3.43 1.74 -1.56
N GLN A 152 3.50 3.04 -1.25
CA GLN A 152 2.45 4.00 -1.58
C GLN A 152 2.34 4.23 -3.08
N GLY A 153 3.46 4.38 -3.79
CA GLY A 153 3.47 4.48 -5.24
C GLY A 153 2.92 3.23 -5.93
N ALA A 154 3.36 2.05 -5.46
CA ALA A 154 2.90 0.76 -6.00
C ALA A 154 1.39 0.57 -5.81
N GLU A 155 0.89 0.81 -4.59
CA GLU A 155 -0.52 0.68 -4.26
C GLU A 155 -1.39 1.71 -5.01
N GLN A 156 -0.95 2.96 -5.13
CA GLN A 156 -1.67 3.98 -5.88
C GLN A 156 -1.84 3.60 -7.34
N SER A 157 -0.84 2.96 -7.94
CA SER A 157 -0.91 2.46 -9.32
C SER A 157 -2.01 1.39 -9.44
N ALA A 158 -2.05 0.42 -8.52
CA ALA A 158 -3.09 -0.59 -8.47
C ALA A 158 -4.49 0.00 -8.25
N ARG A 159 -4.61 0.99 -7.36
CA ARG A 159 -5.88 1.68 -7.08
C ARG A 159 -6.40 2.43 -8.31
N LYS A 160 -5.54 3.18 -9.00
CA LYS A 160 -5.89 3.89 -10.25
C LYS A 160 -6.31 2.94 -11.36
N ALA A 161 -5.65 1.79 -11.47
CA ALA A 161 -5.97 0.75 -12.45
C ALA A 161 -7.19 -0.11 -12.07
N GLY A 162 -7.77 0.06 -10.88
CA GLY A 162 -8.82 -0.84 -10.38
C GLY A 162 -8.35 -2.30 -10.31
N ALA A 163 -7.12 -2.55 -9.89
CA ALA A 163 -6.54 -3.89 -9.83
C ALA A 163 -6.90 -4.63 -8.53
N GLY A 164 -7.03 -5.95 -8.61
CA GLY A 164 -7.20 -6.85 -7.46
C GLY A 164 -8.18 -6.34 -6.39
N VAL A 165 -7.68 -6.12 -5.17
CA VAL A 165 -8.47 -5.70 -4.01
C VAL A 165 -9.20 -4.37 -4.22
N TRP A 166 -8.74 -3.52 -5.15
CA TRP A 166 -9.32 -2.19 -5.40
C TRP A 166 -10.59 -2.22 -6.24
N LYS A 167 -10.90 -3.32 -6.93
CA LYS A 167 -12.17 -3.52 -7.66
C LYS A 167 -13.05 -4.62 -7.08
N HIS A 168 -12.57 -5.38 -6.10
CA HIS A 168 -13.27 -6.55 -5.61
C HIS A 168 -14.36 -6.14 -4.59
N PRO A 169 -15.62 -6.57 -4.75
CA PRO A 169 -16.74 -6.08 -3.94
C PRO A 169 -16.59 -6.37 -2.44
N ALA A 170 -15.93 -7.46 -2.07
CA ALA A 170 -15.65 -7.81 -0.67
C ALA A 170 -14.75 -6.79 0.07
N TYR A 171 -14.04 -5.93 -0.66
CA TYR A 171 -13.07 -4.97 -0.11
C TYR A 171 -13.48 -3.50 -0.32
N THR A 172 -14.76 -3.30 -0.61
CA THR A 172 -15.36 -1.97 -0.70
C THR A 172 -15.22 -1.24 0.64
N VAL A 173 -14.95 0.07 0.56
CA VAL A 173 -14.85 0.92 1.74
C VAL A 173 -16.20 0.97 2.44
N LYS A 174 -16.20 0.73 3.75
CA LYS A 174 -17.39 0.80 4.60
C LYS A 174 -17.51 2.18 5.22
N GLN A 175 -18.73 2.66 5.46
CA GLN A 175 -18.94 3.91 6.19
C GLN A 175 -18.79 3.67 7.70
N SER A 176 -18.13 4.58 8.40
CA SER A 176 -17.86 4.48 9.84
C SER A 176 -19.15 4.37 10.68
N ARG A 177 -20.23 5.01 10.21
CA ARG A 177 -21.55 4.99 10.84
C ARG A 177 -22.27 3.64 10.73
N ASP A 178 -21.90 2.81 9.75
CA ASP A 178 -22.56 1.52 9.48
C ASP A 178 -21.82 0.35 10.16
N LEU A 179 -20.66 0.62 10.81
CA LEU A 179 -19.88 -0.40 11.49
C LEU A 179 -20.44 -0.70 12.88
N GLY A 180 -20.84 -1.96 13.08
CA GLY A 180 -21.26 -2.46 14.39
C GLY A 180 -20.07 -2.84 15.28
N LEU A 181 -20.29 -2.88 16.60
CA LEU A 181 -19.30 -3.24 17.63
C LEU A 181 -18.71 -4.65 17.48
N ARG A 182 -19.38 -5.53 16.73
CA ARG A 182 -18.95 -6.92 16.47
C ARG A 182 -18.16 -7.06 15.16
N THR A 183 -17.88 -5.97 14.46
CA THR A 183 -17.07 -6.02 13.24
C THR A 183 -15.63 -6.32 13.62
N THR A 184 -15.04 -7.35 13.02
CA THR A 184 -13.66 -7.77 13.28
C THR A 184 -12.88 -7.92 11.98
N GLY A 185 -11.55 -7.98 12.10
CA GLY A 185 -10.66 -8.23 10.98
C GLY A 185 -10.38 -6.98 10.17
N PHE A 186 -9.51 -7.10 9.18
CA PHE A 186 -9.05 -5.96 8.39
C PHE A 186 -10.22 -5.28 7.65
N GLN A 187 -10.39 -3.97 7.86
CA GLN A 187 -11.41 -3.15 7.21
C GLN A 187 -10.78 -1.93 6.52
N ARG A 188 -11.47 -1.44 5.49
CA ARG A 188 -11.30 -0.07 4.98
C ARG A 188 -12.54 0.72 5.38
N VAL A 189 -12.33 1.81 6.08
CA VAL A 189 -13.40 2.58 6.72
C VAL A 189 -13.26 4.03 6.30
N GLN A 190 -14.37 4.63 5.88
CA GLN A 190 -14.45 6.05 5.59
C GLN A 190 -15.47 6.72 6.51
N GLY A 191 -15.16 7.93 6.97
CA GLY A 191 -16.09 8.71 7.77
C GLY A 191 -15.69 10.17 7.89
N ARG A 192 -16.67 11.02 8.20
CA ARG A 192 -16.43 12.43 8.52
C ARG A 192 -15.88 12.55 9.94
N VAL A 193 -14.83 13.34 10.11
CA VAL A 193 -14.29 13.67 11.43
C VAL A 193 -15.26 14.59 12.17
N LEU A 194 -15.74 14.16 13.32
CA LEU A 194 -16.58 14.95 14.21
C LEU A 194 -15.75 15.70 15.26
N ARG A 195 -14.67 15.08 15.73
CA ARG A 195 -13.86 15.64 16.82
C ARG A 195 -12.46 15.08 16.82
N VAL A 196 -11.48 15.93 17.11
CA VAL A 196 -10.11 15.53 17.45
C VAL A 196 -9.84 15.95 18.88
N ASN A 197 -9.39 15.02 19.72
CA ASN A 197 -9.06 15.28 21.12
C ASN A 197 -7.67 14.73 21.46
N HIS A 198 -7.02 15.34 22.44
CA HIS A 198 -5.76 14.88 23.01
C HIS A 198 -5.95 14.62 24.50
N GLY A 199 -5.61 13.43 24.97
CA GLY A 199 -5.78 13.06 26.37
C GLY A 199 -5.63 11.56 26.60
N GLY A 200 -5.26 11.19 27.84
CA GLY A 200 -5.05 9.78 28.20
C GLY A 200 -3.90 9.12 27.42
N GLY A 201 -2.87 9.87 27.08
CA GLY A 201 -1.69 9.37 26.35
C GLY A 201 -1.93 9.06 24.86
N ALA A 202 -2.96 9.65 24.25
CA ALA A 202 -3.27 9.46 22.85
C ALA A 202 -3.97 10.67 22.21
N THR A 203 -3.88 10.73 20.88
CA THR A 203 -4.74 11.53 20.02
C THR A 203 -5.90 10.66 19.54
N TRP A 204 -7.13 11.15 19.76
CA TRP A 204 -8.37 10.48 19.38
C TRP A 204 -9.05 11.24 18.25
N ILE A 205 -9.28 10.58 17.13
CA ILE A 205 -10.02 11.12 15.98
C ILE A 205 -11.36 10.38 15.93
N ASN A 206 -12.43 11.06 16.32
CA ASN A 206 -13.78 10.50 16.34
C ASN A 206 -14.45 10.77 14.99
N LEU A 207 -14.90 9.72 14.33
CA LEU A 207 -15.67 9.81 13.09
C LEU A 207 -17.17 9.72 13.37
N GLU A 208 -17.99 9.99 12.36
CA GLU A 208 -19.44 9.72 12.41
C GLU A 208 -19.72 8.27 12.85
N GLY A 209 -20.76 8.10 13.66
CA GLY A 209 -21.09 6.82 14.31
C GLY A 209 -20.34 6.59 15.61
N ARG A 210 -20.16 5.32 15.99
CA ARG A 210 -19.41 4.91 17.19
C ARG A 210 -18.01 4.42 16.81
N PHE A 211 -17.30 5.21 16.00
CA PHE A 211 -15.99 4.85 15.47
C PHE A 211 -14.95 5.90 15.86
N ALA A 212 -13.87 5.46 16.49
CA ALA A 212 -12.77 6.32 16.89
C ALA A 212 -11.43 5.70 16.47
N ILE A 213 -10.56 6.53 15.92
CA ILE A 213 -9.17 6.18 15.63
C ILE A 213 -8.33 6.68 16.80
N ARG A 214 -7.51 5.78 17.36
CA ARG A 214 -6.57 6.10 18.45
C ARG A 214 -5.15 6.08 17.90
N ILE A 215 -4.43 7.19 18.09
CA ILE A 215 -3.00 7.31 17.81
C ILE A 215 -2.29 7.53 19.15
N PRO A 216 -1.56 6.55 19.69
CA PRO A 216 -0.77 6.74 20.90
C PRO A 216 0.19 7.93 20.77
N ASP A 217 0.42 8.68 21.86
CA ASP A 217 1.30 9.86 21.81
C ASP A 217 2.74 9.49 21.42
N ALA A 218 3.20 8.29 21.79
CA ALA A 218 4.50 7.75 21.39
C ALA A 218 4.65 7.59 19.87
N ASP A 219 3.54 7.44 19.13
CA ASP A 219 3.55 7.21 17.68
C ASP A 219 3.41 8.51 16.88
N ILE A 220 3.11 9.64 17.54
CA ILE A 220 2.97 10.95 16.87
C ILE A 220 4.22 11.35 16.11
N LYS A 221 5.41 10.89 16.55
CA LYS A 221 6.69 11.08 15.86
C LYS A 221 6.73 10.52 14.42
N TYR A 222 5.84 9.59 14.08
CA TYR A 222 5.72 9.02 12.74
C TYR A 222 4.75 9.78 11.83
N PHE A 223 4.12 10.83 12.33
CA PHE A 223 3.22 11.70 11.57
C PHE A 223 3.92 13.03 11.25
N PRO A 224 3.71 13.60 10.05
CA PRO A 224 4.26 14.92 9.71
C PRO A 224 3.81 16.02 10.67
N SER A 225 2.59 15.89 11.20
CA SER A 225 2.07 16.72 12.26
C SER A 225 1.02 15.94 13.06
N ARG A 226 0.88 16.27 14.34
CA ARG A 226 -0.20 15.75 15.18
C ARG A 226 -1.54 16.20 14.58
N PRO A 227 -2.52 15.30 14.37
CA PRO A 227 -3.87 15.69 13.93
C PRO A 227 -4.49 16.72 14.88
N GLN A 228 -5.17 17.74 14.34
CA GLN A 228 -5.73 18.86 15.11
C GLN A 228 -7.18 19.14 14.70
N ASN A 229 -7.82 20.10 15.37
CA ASN A 229 -9.21 20.51 15.10
C ASN A 229 -9.49 20.96 13.65
N ASN A 230 -8.48 21.37 12.89
CA ASN A 230 -8.63 21.68 11.46
C ASN A 230 -8.93 20.46 10.58
N TRP A 231 -8.95 19.25 11.15
CA TRP A 231 -9.42 18.02 10.50
C TRP A 231 -10.93 17.81 10.66
N VAL A 232 -11.60 18.48 11.60
CA VAL A 232 -13.05 18.38 11.80
C VAL A 232 -13.77 18.76 10.52
N GLY A 233 -14.78 17.95 10.15
CA GLY A 233 -15.54 18.09 8.91
C GLY A 233 -14.90 17.43 7.69
N ARG A 234 -13.61 17.04 7.73
CA ARG A 234 -12.96 16.31 6.63
C ARG A 234 -13.46 14.86 6.58
N ILE A 235 -13.45 14.29 5.38
CA ILE A 235 -13.66 12.85 5.17
C ILE A 235 -12.29 12.17 5.25
N LEU A 236 -12.16 11.17 6.11
CA LEU A 236 -10.98 10.31 6.20
C LEU A 236 -11.31 8.91 5.72
N GLU A 237 -10.37 8.28 5.02
CA GLU A 237 -10.34 6.83 4.80
C GLU A 237 -9.19 6.27 5.66
N VAL A 238 -9.49 5.29 6.51
CA VAL A 238 -8.52 4.54 7.32
C VAL A 238 -8.63 3.05 7.04
N ARG A 239 -7.59 2.31 7.39
CA ARG A 239 -7.55 0.85 7.25
C ARG A 239 -6.78 0.20 8.39
N GLY A 240 -7.19 -1.00 8.75
CA GLY A 240 -6.59 -1.74 9.86
C GLY A 240 -7.55 -2.79 10.41
N TRP A 241 -7.12 -3.42 11.51
CA TRP A 241 -7.91 -4.42 12.25
C TRP A 241 -8.67 -3.80 13.41
#